data_AF-L9WUN6-F1
#
_entry.id   AF-L9WUN6-F1
#
_cell.length_a   1.000
_cell.length_b   1.000
_cell.length_c   1.000
_cell.angle_alpha   90.00
_cell.angle_beta   90.00
_cell.angle_gamma   90.00
#
_symmetry.space_group_name_H-M   'P 1'
#
loop_
_entity.id
_entity.type
_entity.pdbx_description
1 polymer ?
#
loop_
_entity_poly.entity_id
_entity_poly.type
_entity_poly.pdbx_seq_one_letter_code
_entity_poly.pdbx_strand_id
1 'polypeptide(L)'
;MISDESVVLLISLQESGDTLPIESILLKNSEGDLLSEIPTTDAREYRIAIGSPPHHGRLTLLAENDQGDEFDSMEIEYHCIGE
;
A
#
# COMPACT_ATOMS: atom_id res chain seq x y z
N MET A 1 17.63 9.71 2.58
CA MET A 1 18.40 8.48 2.78
C MET A 1 17.48 7.52 3.50
N ILE A 2 17.04 6.46 2.85
CA ILE A 2 16.30 5.38 3.51
C ILE A 2 17.37 4.60 4.27
N SER A 3 17.28 4.54 5.59
CA SER A 3 18.20 3.72 6.40
C SER A 3 18.10 2.26 5.89
N ASP A 4 19.24 1.60 5.71
CA ASP A 4 19.39 0.25 5.14
C ASP A 4 18.49 -0.82 5.79
N GLU A 5 17.92 -0.54 6.97
CA GLU A 5 17.00 -1.43 7.70
C GLU A 5 15.58 -0.86 7.73
N SER A 6 14.89 -0.89 6.59
CA SER A 6 13.47 -0.54 6.48
C SER A 6 12.67 -1.71 5.93
N VAL A 7 11.51 -1.98 6.51
CA VAL A 7 10.51 -2.85 5.91
C VAL A 7 9.83 -2.06 4.81
N VAL A 8 9.92 -2.56 3.58
CA VAL A 8 9.40 -1.88 2.39
C VAL A 8 8.24 -2.66 1.79
N LEU A 9 7.11 -1.97 1.61
CA LEU A 9 6.00 -2.45 0.81
C LEU A 9 6.22 -2.05 -0.65
N LEU A 10 6.18 -3.05 -1.54
CA LEU A 10 6.22 -2.87 -2.99
C LEU A 10 4.81 -3.04 -3.55
N ILE A 11 4.33 -2.04 -4.29
CA ILE A 11 3.01 -2.06 -4.92
C ILE A 11 3.21 -1.93 -6.42
N SER A 12 2.69 -2.88 -7.18
CA SER A 12 2.71 -2.87 -8.64
C SER A 12 1.28 -2.90 -9.17
N LEU A 13 0.90 -1.85 -9.90
CA LEU A 13 -0.43 -1.74 -10.50
C LEU A 13 -0.43 -2.41 -11.87
N GLN A 14 -1.38 -3.33 -12.07
CA GLN A 14 -1.61 -3.96 -13.36
C GLN A 14 -2.94 -3.46 -13.93
N GLU A 15 -2.89 -2.76 -15.06
CA GLU A 15 -4.11 -2.40 -15.80
C GLU A 15 -4.70 -3.66 -16.44
N SER A 16 -5.92 -4.02 -16.03
CA SER A 16 -6.77 -4.97 -16.76
C SER A 16 -7.85 -4.17 -17.49
N GLY A 17 -8.10 -4.49 -18.76
CA GLY A 17 -8.92 -3.66 -19.65
C GLY A 17 -10.40 -3.47 -19.27
N ASP A 18 -10.89 -4.17 -18.24
CA ASP A 18 -12.28 -4.11 -17.75
C ASP A 18 -12.42 -3.51 -16.33
N THR A 19 -11.32 -3.05 -15.72
CA THR A 19 -11.36 -2.46 -14.36
C THR A 19 -11.45 -0.94 -14.41
N LEU A 20 -12.16 -0.34 -13.45
CA LEU A 20 -12.14 1.11 -13.23
C LEU A 20 -10.69 1.59 -13.02
N PRO A 21 -10.34 2.80 -13.49
CA PRO A 21 -9.03 3.37 -13.21
C PRO A 21 -8.87 3.52 -11.70
N ILE A 22 -7.74 3.04 -11.18
CA ILE A 22 -7.32 3.30 -9.81
C ILE A 22 -6.69 4.68 -9.82
N GLU A 23 -7.22 5.62 -9.05
CA GLU A 23 -6.66 6.98 -8.87
C GLU A 23 -5.80 7.09 -7.61
N SER A 24 -6.17 6.35 -6.56
CA SER A 24 -5.38 6.31 -5.33
C SER A 24 -5.36 4.91 -4.73
N ILE A 25 -4.27 4.59 -4.03
CA ILE A 25 -4.20 3.44 -3.13
C ILE A 25 -4.15 3.96 -1.69
N LEU A 26 -5.11 3.55 -0.88
CA LEU A 26 -5.16 3.86 0.55
C LEU A 26 -4.54 2.71 1.33
N LEU A 27 -3.59 3.02 2.20
CA LEU A 27 -2.95 2.08 3.12
C LEU A 27 -3.46 2.31 4.53
N LYS A 28 -4.22 1.36 5.08
CA LYS A 28 -4.77 1.42 6.44
C LYS A 28 -4.10 0.40 7.36
N ASN A 29 -3.99 0.72 8.64
CA ASN A 29 -3.56 -0.22 9.68
C ASN A 29 -4.71 -1.16 10.10
N SER A 30 -4.44 -2.09 11.03
CA SER A 30 -5.44 -3.02 11.56
C SER A 30 -6.57 -2.39 12.38
N GLU A 31 -6.39 -1.15 12.83
CA GLU A 31 -7.38 -0.37 13.57
C GLU A 31 -8.29 0.44 12.63
N GLY A 32 -7.96 0.46 11.33
CA GLY A 32 -8.67 1.22 10.29
C GLY A 32 -8.14 2.63 10.06
N ASP A 33 -7.06 3.02 10.74
CA ASP A 33 -6.43 4.32 10.53
C ASP A 33 -5.69 4.37 9.21
N LEU A 34 -5.85 5.47 8.47
CA LEU A 34 -5.11 5.74 7.25
C LEU A 34 -3.66 6.09 7.59
N LEU A 35 -2.73 5.26 7.11
CA LEU A 35 -1.28 5.46 7.24
C LEU A 35 -0.71 6.25 6.06
N SER A 36 -1.17 5.95 4.85
CA SER A 36 -0.69 6.59 3.62
C SER A 36 -1.76 6.56 2.54
N GLU A 37 -1.75 7.58 1.69
CA GLU A 37 -2.49 7.66 0.44
C GLU A 37 -1.48 7.82 -0.69
N ILE A 38 -1.61 7.02 -1.74
CA ILE A 38 -0.65 6.94 -2.85
C ILE A 38 -1.40 7.30 -4.13
N PRO A 39 -1.23 8.52 -4.67
CA PRO A 39 -1.80 8.85 -5.97
C PRO A 39 -1.14 8.00 -7.05
N THR A 40 -1.95 7.35 -7.88
CA THR A 40 -1.48 6.41 -8.90
C THR A 40 -1.16 7.08 -10.24
N THR A 41 -1.31 8.39 -10.32
CA THR A 41 -1.18 9.23 -11.53
C THR A 41 0.22 9.24 -12.14
N ASP A 42 1.26 9.00 -11.34
CA ASP A 42 2.65 9.28 -11.72
C ASP A 42 3.47 8.04 -12.07
N ALA A 43 3.05 6.86 -11.60
CA ALA A 43 3.79 5.61 -11.77
C ALA A 43 2.88 4.37 -11.70
N ARG A 44 3.43 3.22 -12.11
CA ARG A 44 2.79 1.91 -11.92
C ARG A 44 3.44 1.07 -10.82
N GLU A 45 4.54 1.55 -10.24
CA GLU A 45 5.28 0.87 -9.19
C GLU A 45 5.62 1.85 -8.07
N TYR A 46 5.32 1.46 -6.83
CA TYR A 46 5.51 2.28 -5.64
C TYR A 46 6.27 1.53 -4.57
N ARG A 47 7.11 2.27 -3.84
CA ARG A 47 7.93 1.75 -2.75
C ARG A 47 7.69 2.58 -1.50
N ILE A 48 7.22 1.93 -0.43
CA ILE A 48 6.81 2.61 0.80
C ILE A 48 7.50 1.97 1.98
N ALA A 49 8.23 2.77 2.77
CA ALA A 49 8.77 2.32 4.04
C ALA A 49 7.62 2.26 5.06
N ILE A 50 7.34 1.07 5.59
CA ILE A 50 6.25 0.83 6.54
C ILE A 50 6.74 0.60 7.98
N GLY A 51 8.05 0.70 8.20
CA GLY A 51 8.67 0.56 9.51
C GLY A 51 10.13 0.11 9.41
N SER A 52 10.71 -0.24 10.55
CA SER A 52 12.06 -0.83 10.66
C SER A 52 11.97 -2.16 11.42
N PRO A 53 12.75 -3.19 11.03
CA PRO A 53 12.78 -4.46 11.75
C PRO A 53 13.20 -4.30 13.24
N PRO A 54 12.72 -5.17 14.15
CA PRO A 54 11.65 -6.15 13.95
C PRO A 54 10.28 -5.43 13.83
N HIS A 55 9.55 -5.75 12.77
CA HIS A 55 8.24 -5.15 12.47
C HIS A 55 7.29 -6.20 11.94
N HIS A 56 6.13 -6.31 12.56
CA HIS A 56 5.06 -7.19 12.11
C HIS A 56 3.74 -6.47 12.23
N GLY A 57 2.78 -6.85 11.41
CA GLY A 57 1.47 -6.24 11.45
C GLY A 57 0.58 -6.71 10.31
N ARG A 58 -0.61 -6.14 10.30
CA ARG A 58 -1.59 -6.31 9.24
C ARG A 58 -1.90 -4.94 8.64
N LEU A 59 -1.91 -4.89 7.32
CA LEU A 59 -2.23 -3.71 6.54
C LEU A 59 -3.38 -4.05 5.59
N THR A 60 -4.21 -3.06 5.32
CA THR A 60 -5.24 -3.13 4.29
C THR A 60 -4.89 -2.13 3.21
N LEU A 61 -4.80 -2.59 1.97
CA LEU A 61 -4.73 -1.75 0.79
C LEU A 61 -6.13 -1.64 0.19
N LEU A 62 -6.54 -0.43 -0.16
CA LEU A 62 -7.80 -0.16 -0.82
C LEU A 62 -7.52 0.63 -2.10
N ALA A 63 -8.16 0.23 -3.19
CA ALA A 63 -8.13 0.98 -4.43
C ALA A 63 -9.33 1.94 -4.48
N GLU A 64 -9.06 3.19 -4.80
CA GLU A 64 -10.04 4.26 -4.89
C GLU A 64 -10.05 4.85 -6.31
N ASN A 65 -11.24 5.20 -6.80
CA ASN A 65 -11.42 5.85 -8.11
C ASN A 65 -11.47 7.40 -7.99
N ASP A 66 -11.70 8.10 -9.11
CA ASP A 66 -11.78 9.56 -9.15
C ASP A 66 -12.98 10.15 -8.39
N GLN A 67 -13.95 9.31 -8.05
CA GLN A 67 -15.16 9.68 -7.31
C GLN A 67 -14.98 9.52 -5.79
N GLY A 68 -13.86 8.94 -5.34
CA GLY A 68 -13.63 8.59 -3.93
C GLY A 68 -14.29 7.28 -3.51
N ASP A 69 -14.70 6.43 -4.45
CA ASP A 69 -15.27 5.11 -4.15
C ASP A 69 -14.15 4.08 -4.00
N GLU A 70 -14.12 3.41 -2.85
CA GLU A 70 -13.28 2.23 -2.60
C GLU A 70 -13.89 1.02 -3.33
N PHE A 71 -13.22 0.49 -4.36
CA PHE A 71 -13.80 -0.56 -5.23
C PHE A 71 -13.04 -1.89 -5.23
N ASP A 72 -11.81 -1.91 -4.72
CA ASP A 72 -11.04 -3.14 -4.54
C ASP A 72 -10.24 -3.08 -3.23
N SER A 73 -9.92 -4.25 -2.65
CA SER A 73 -9.23 -4.34 -1.37
C SER A 73 -8.35 -5.57 -1.27
N MET A 74 -7.22 -5.43 -0.57
CA MET A 74 -6.31 -6.53 -0.25
C MET A 74 -5.77 -6.38 1.17
N GLU A 75 -5.80 -7.47 1.93
CA GLU A 75 -5.15 -7.55 3.24
C GLU A 75 -3.77 -8.19 3.12
N ILE A 76 -2.78 -7.60 3.80
CA ILE A 76 -1.42 -8.11 3.91
C ILE A 76 -1.09 -8.31 5.39
N GLU A 77 -0.79 -9.54 5.78
CA GLU A 77 -0.15 -9.84 7.05
C GLU A 77 1.33 -10.12 6.80
N TYR A 78 2.20 -9.49 7.58
CA TYR A 78 3.64 -9.65 7.43
C TYR A 78 4.33 -9.77 8.78
N HIS A 79 5.44 -10.49 8.76
CA HIS A 79 6.30 -10.69 9.91
C HIS A 79 7.75 -10.50 9.47
N CYS A 80 8.27 -9.30 9.70
CA CYS A 80 9.67 -8.99 9.44
C CYS A 80 10.44 -9.04 10.75
N ILE A 81 11.45 -9.91 10.79
CA ILE A 81 12.37 -10.05 11.92
C ILE A 81 13.63 -9.23 11.65
N GLY A 82 14.18 -8.60 12.69
CA GLY A 82 15.53 -8.04 12.63
C GLY A 82 16.56 -9.15 12.79
N GLU A 83 17.70 -9.04 12.10
CA GLU A 83 18.84 -9.98 12.25
C GLU A 83 19.58 -9.80 13.59
#